data_AF-A0A8S9KHG7-F1
#
_entry.id   AF-A0A8S9KHG7-F1
#
_cell.length_a   1.000
_cell.length_b   1.000
_cell.length_c   1.000
_cell.angle_alpha   90.00
_cell.angle_beta   90.00
_cell.angle_gamma   90.00
#
_symmetry.space_group_name_H-M   'P 1'
#
loop_
_entity.id
_entity.type
_entity.pdbx_description
1 polymer ?
#
loop_
_entity_poly.entity_id
_entity_poly.type
_entity_poly.pdbx_seq_one_letter_code
_entity_poly.pdbx_strand_id
1 'polypeptide(L)'
;MDVDNYIGILSGANFEDTSMIYHDNCNTTNKWISTFRGVWGWDDSYIFVGNRPSKGIDVISTKLKRTVKELHDPLMKVLPCRIHCHPLSVGVLAGSTAAGQVYVWTPK
;
A
#
# COMPACT_ATOMS: atom_id res chain seq x y z
N MET A 1 16.16 4.32 -14.02
CA MET A 1 15.85 2.95 -13.61
C MET A 1 14.35 2.83 -13.69
N ASP A 2 13.85 1.96 -14.56
CA ASP A 2 12.43 1.67 -14.65
C ASP A 2 12.03 0.92 -13.37
N VAL A 3 10.98 1.37 -12.69
CA VAL A 3 10.50 0.72 -11.47
C VAL A 3 9.45 -0.29 -11.90
N ASP A 4 9.60 -1.54 -11.49
CA ASP A 4 8.63 -2.59 -11.83
C ASP A 4 7.23 -2.19 -11.35
N ASN A 5 6.22 -2.30 -12.21
CA ASN A 5 4.83 -1.92 -11.92
C ASN A 5 4.02 -3.08 -11.33
N TYR A 6 4.71 -3.97 -10.62
CA TYR A 6 4.09 -5.14 -10.03
C TYR A 6 4.55 -5.32 -8.59
N ILE A 7 3.61 -5.79 -7.77
CA ILE A 7 3.86 -6.29 -6.42
C ILE A 7 3.89 -7.81 -6.52
N GLY A 8 5.05 -8.39 -6.22
CA GLY A 8 5.21 -9.84 -6.10
C GLY A 8 4.78 -10.33 -4.72
N ILE A 9 3.91 -11.33 -4.70
CA ILE A 9 3.58 -12.13 -3.51
C ILE A 9 4.10 -13.54 -3.73
N LEU A 10 4.98 -13.98 -2.83
CA LEU A 10 5.50 -15.34 -2.77
C LEU A 10 4.84 -16.07 -1.60
N SER A 11 4.24 -17.23 -1.86
CA SER A 11 3.55 -18.08 -0.88
C SER A 11 3.87 -19.56 -1.10
N GLY A 12 3.29 -20.44 -0.28
CA GLY A 12 3.59 -21.87 -0.30
C GLY A 12 4.64 -22.24 0.75
N ALA A 13 4.91 -23.54 0.90
CA ALA A 13 5.83 -24.02 1.93
C ALA A 13 7.30 -23.65 1.64
N ASN A 14 7.62 -23.44 0.35
CA ASN A 14 8.95 -23.14 -0.19
C ASN A 14 8.93 -21.93 -1.15
N PHE A 15 7.97 -21.01 -1.02
CA PHE A 15 7.81 -19.82 -1.87
C PHE A 15 7.57 -20.13 -3.36
N GLU A 16 7.07 -21.32 -3.67
CA GLU A 16 6.78 -21.80 -5.02
C GLU A 16 5.62 -21.06 -5.69
N ASP A 17 4.65 -20.59 -4.91
CA ASP A 17 3.49 -19.88 -5.45
C ASP A 17 3.81 -18.40 -5.61
N THR A 18 4.06 -17.99 -6.84
CA THR A 18 4.29 -16.57 -7.17
C THR A 18 3.02 -15.93 -7.72
N SER A 19 2.74 -14.70 -7.31
CA SER A 19 1.64 -13.91 -7.86
C SER A 19 2.09 -12.47 -8.06
N MET A 20 1.91 -11.96 -9.28
CA MET A 20 2.31 -10.60 -9.65
C MET A 20 1.06 -9.74 -9.79
N ILE A 21 0.92 -8.77 -8.90
CA ILE A 21 -0.24 -7.90 -8.84
C ILE A 21 0.16 -6.57 -9.45
N TYR A 22 -0.55 -6.17 -10.51
CA TYR A 22 -0.28 -4.89 -11.14
C TYR A 22 -0.51 -3.74 -10.13
N HIS A 23 0.48 -2.88 -10.01
CA HIS A 23 0.49 -1.70 -9.16
C HIS A 23 1.35 -0.64 -9.83
N ASP A 24 0.71 0.44 -10.27
CA ASP A 24 1.39 1.49 -11.01
C ASP A 24 2.37 2.25 -10.10
N ASN A 25 3.64 1.86 -10.19
CA ASN A 25 4.78 2.47 -9.51
C ASN A 25 5.37 3.63 -10.31
N CYS A 26 4.77 3.99 -11.45
CA CYS A 26 5.32 4.99 -12.34
C CYS A 26 5.49 6.34 -11.64
N ASN A 27 6.71 6.86 -11.76
CA ASN A 27 7.05 8.19 -11.31
C ASN A 27 6.92 9.17 -12.49
N THR A 28 5.70 9.61 -12.80
CA THR A 28 5.43 10.54 -13.91
C THR A 28 6.14 11.90 -13.78
N THR A 29 6.78 12.21 -12.64
CA THR A 29 7.30 13.56 -12.36
C THR A 29 8.81 13.65 -12.09
N ASN A 30 9.61 12.62 -12.34
CA ASN A 30 11.07 12.64 -12.08
C ASN A 30 11.44 13.04 -10.63
N LYS A 31 10.47 13.01 -9.69
CA LYS A 31 10.67 13.37 -8.30
C LYS A 31 11.13 12.14 -7.53
N TRP A 32 12.31 12.23 -6.92
CA TRP A 32 12.89 11.24 -6.02
C TRP A 32 12.06 11.12 -4.74
N ILE A 33 10.89 10.51 -4.84
CA ILE A 33 10.09 10.17 -3.67
C ILE A 33 10.37 8.71 -3.35
N SER A 34 10.50 8.43 -2.06
CA SER A 34 10.74 7.13 -1.43
C SER A 34 10.04 5.97 -2.12
N THR A 35 10.74 4.84 -2.21
CA THR A 35 10.10 3.54 -2.45
C THR A 35 9.00 3.31 -1.43
N PHE A 36 7.81 2.91 -1.88
CA PHE A 36 6.72 2.52 -0.99
C PHE A 36 6.94 1.07 -0.58
N ARG A 37 6.90 0.81 0.72
CA ARG A 37 6.96 -0.54 1.25
C ARG A 37 5.54 -1.00 1.51
N GLY A 38 5.25 -2.24 1.11
CA GLY A 38 4.03 -2.89 1.54
C GLY A 38 4.06 -3.16 3.04
N VAL A 39 2.91 -2.98 3.68
CA VAL A 39 2.72 -3.20 5.11
C VAL A 39 1.65 -4.27 5.27
N TRP A 40 1.97 -5.30 6.05
CA TRP A 40 1.03 -6.36 6.38
C TRP A 40 -0.06 -5.84 7.32
N GLY A 41 -1.30 -6.24 7.03
CA GLY A 41 -2.41 -6.14 7.96
C GLY A 41 -2.21 -7.04 9.19
N TRP A 42 -3.00 -6.80 10.22
CA TRP A 42 -2.89 -7.50 11.50
C TRP A 42 -2.98 -9.03 11.41
N ASP A 43 -3.81 -9.54 10.50
CA ASP A 43 -4.16 -10.95 10.33
C ASP A 43 -3.60 -11.55 9.03
N ASP A 44 -2.67 -10.87 8.37
CA ASP A 44 -2.11 -11.23 7.07
C ASP A 44 -3.14 -11.38 5.92
N SER A 45 -4.39 -10.96 6.12
CA SER A 45 -5.43 -11.00 5.08
C SER A 45 -5.23 -9.93 4.00
N TYR A 46 -4.51 -8.86 4.34
CA TYR A 46 -4.33 -7.69 3.47
C TYR A 46 -2.90 -7.15 3.51
N ILE A 47 -2.47 -6.57 2.39
CA ILE A 47 -1.24 -5.77 2.26
C ILE A 47 -1.64 -4.36 1.85
N PHE A 48 -1.04 -3.35 2.49
CA PHE A 48 -1.27 -1.94 2.21
C PHE A 48 -0.05 -1.32 1.52
N VAL A 49 -0.23 -0.68 0.37
CA VAL A 49 0.86 -0.03 -0.39
C VAL A 49 0.42 1.35 -0.89
N GLY A 50 1.27 2.36 -0.76
CA GLY A 50 0.97 3.68 -1.30
C GLY A 50 0.91 3.68 -2.83
N ASN A 51 -0.15 4.25 -3.40
CA ASN A 51 -0.39 4.34 -4.85
C ASN A 51 -0.11 5.77 -5.34
N ARG A 52 0.87 5.91 -6.24
CA ARG A 52 1.36 7.20 -6.72
C ARG A 52 0.37 7.96 -7.60
N PRO A 53 -0.14 7.40 -8.71
CA PRO A 53 -1.10 8.09 -9.58
C PRO A 53 -2.34 8.58 -8.83
N SER A 54 -2.88 7.75 -7.95
CA SER A 54 -4.11 8.07 -7.22
C SER A 54 -3.87 8.89 -5.96
N LYS A 55 -2.62 8.95 -5.48
CA LYS A 55 -2.19 9.47 -4.17
C LYS A 55 -2.79 8.72 -2.98
N GLY A 56 -3.42 7.57 -3.21
CA GLY A 56 -4.08 6.75 -2.21
C GLY A 56 -3.19 5.66 -1.62
N ILE A 57 -3.83 4.71 -0.95
CA ILE A 57 -3.25 3.45 -0.48
C ILE A 57 -4.06 2.31 -1.07
N ASP A 58 -3.40 1.46 -1.86
CA ASP A 58 -3.98 0.22 -2.34
C ASP A 58 -4.11 -0.78 -1.19
N VAL A 59 -5.27 -1.43 -1.10
CA VAL A 59 -5.55 -2.55 -0.23
C VAL A 59 -5.56 -3.81 -1.09
N ILE A 60 -4.56 -4.65 -0.91
CA ILE A 60 -4.37 -5.89 -1.67
C ILE A 60 -4.84 -7.05 -0.79
N SER A 61 -5.74 -7.88 -1.31
CA SER A 61 -6.10 -9.12 -0.63
C SER A 61 -5.09 -10.21 -0.95
N THR A 62 -4.53 -10.83 0.08
CA THR A 62 -3.55 -11.92 -0.06
C THR A 62 -4.20 -13.19 -0.59
N LYS A 63 -5.44 -13.45 -0.16
CA LYS A 63 -6.26 -14.56 -0.67
C LYS A 63 -6.67 -14.38 -2.14
N LEU A 64 -7.13 -13.19 -2.52
CA LEU A 64 -7.61 -12.94 -3.88
C LEU A 64 -6.51 -12.53 -4.86
N LYS A 65 -5.30 -12.23 -4.35
CA LYS A 65 -4.13 -11.86 -5.15
C LYS A 65 -4.41 -10.68 -6.09
N ARG A 66 -5.13 -9.67 -5.59
CA ARG A 66 -5.46 -8.45 -6.32
C ARG A 66 -5.75 -7.29 -5.37
N THR A 67 -5.62 -6.07 -5.88
CA THR A 67 -6.15 -4.87 -5.24
C THR A 67 -7.67 -4.98 -5.15
N VAL A 68 -8.22 -4.87 -3.94
CA VAL A 68 -9.67 -4.98 -3.67
C VAL A 68 -10.30 -3.65 -3.34
N LYS A 69 -9.50 -2.68 -2.91
CA LYS A 69 -9.96 -1.35 -2.51
C LYS A 69 -8.79 -0.38 -2.56
N GLU A 70 -9.11 0.89 -2.70
CA GLU A 70 -8.18 1.99 -2.48
C GLU A 70 -8.67 2.86 -1.31
N LEU A 71 -7.76 3.25 -0.42
CA LEU A 71 -8.00 4.22 0.64
C LEU A 71 -7.52 5.59 0.17
N HIS A 72 -8.46 6.53 0.07
CA HIS A 72 -8.18 7.89 -0.35
C HIS A 72 -9.10 8.85 0.41
N ASP A 73 -8.64 10.09 0.61
CA ASP A 73 -9.42 11.19 1.16
C ASP A 73 -9.38 12.39 0.21
N PRO A 74 -10.51 13.04 -0.12
CA PRO A 74 -10.52 14.19 -1.04
C PRO A 74 -9.60 15.36 -0.64
N LEU A 75 -9.30 15.50 0.65
CA LEU A 75 -8.42 16.55 1.19
C LEU A 75 -6.93 16.15 1.14
N MET A 76 -6.63 14.91 0.77
CA MET A 76 -5.27 14.38 0.71
C MET A 76 -4.52 14.92 -0.51
N LYS A 77 -3.74 15.98 -0.30
CA LYS A 77 -2.95 16.63 -1.36
C LYS A 77 -1.67 15.88 -1.70
N VAL A 78 -1.13 15.16 -0.72
CA VAL A 78 0.14 14.45 -0.76
C VAL A 78 -0.08 13.00 -0.34
N LEU A 79 0.52 12.09 -1.10
CA LEU A 79 0.53 10.66 -0.84
C LEU A 79 1.12 10.32 0.55
N PRO A 80 0.46 9.46 1.33
CA PRO A 80 1.03 8.83 2.51
C PRO A 80 2.17 7.87 2.10
N CYS A 81 3.39 8.15 2.53
CA CYS A 81 4.59 7.39 2.14
C CYS A 81 5.14 6.46 3.24
N ARG A 82 4.62 6.61 4.47
CA ARG A 82 4.88 5.71 5.59
C ARG A 82 3.53 5.29 6.14
N ILE A 83 3.29 4.00 6.15
CA ILE A 83 2.04 3.39 6.53
C ILE A 83 2.33 2.46 7.71
N HIS A 84 1.41 2.37 8.66
CA HIS A 84 1.52 1.44 9.77
C HIS A 84 0.14 1.02 10.28
N CYS A 85 -0.03 -0.28 10.51
CA CYS A 85 -1.22 -0.84 11.14
C CYS A 85 -1.15 -0.63 12.65
N HIS A 86 -2.28 -0.31 13.29
CA HIS A 86 -2.31 -0.14 14.74
C HIS A 86 -2.14 -1.50 15.44
N PRO A 87 -1.22 -1.65 16.41
CA PRO A 87 -0.87 -2.93 16.99
C PRO A 87 -1.90 -3.49 17.97
N LEU A 88 -2.95 -2.75 18.31
CA LEU A 88 -3.98 -3.18 19.27
C LEU A 88 -5.40 -2.97 18.76
N SER A 89 -5.55 -2.33 17.59
CA SER A 89 -6.85 -1.94 17.05
C SER A 89 -6.94 -2.48 15.63
N VAL A 90 -7.46 -3.69 15.52
CA VAL A 90 -7.56 -4.41 14.25
C VAL A 90 -8.31 -3.57 13.23
N GLY A 91 -7.77 -3.47 12.01
CA GLY A 91 -8.33 -2.69 10.92
C GLY A 91 -8.01 -1.19 10.95
N VAL A 92 -7.34 -0.69 12.00
CA VAL A 92 -6.88 0.71 12.04
C VAL A 92 -5.52 0.84 11.35
N LEU A 93 -5.41 1.80 10.45
CA LEU A 93 -4.23 2.11 9.66
C LEU A 93 -3.91 3.60 9.78
N ALA A 94 -2.64 3.94 9.98
CA ALA A 94 -2.17 5.32 9.92
C ALA A 94 -1.19 5.51 8.76
N GLY A 95 -1.28 6.65 8.08
CA GLY A 95 -0.40 7.02 6.96
C GLY A 95 0.10 8.45 7.12
N SER A 96 1.42 8.65 7.09
CA SER A 96 2.03 9.98 7.15
C SER A 96 2.56 10.43 5.79
N THR A 97 2.40 11.72 5.49
CA THR A 97 2.89 12.35 4.26
C THR A 97 4.21 13.11 4.52
N ALA A 98 4.96 13.37 3.45
CA ALA A 98 6.16 14.21 3.53
C ALA A 98 5.86 15.67 3.94
N ALA A 99 4.60 16.10 3.89
CA ALA A 99 4.16 17.44 4.29
C ALA A 99 3.76 17.51 5.78
N GLY A 100 4.01 16.46 6.57
CA GLY A 100 3.72 16.45 8.01
C GLY A 100 2.25 16.18 8.35
N GLN A 101 1.45 15.71 7.40
CA GLN A 101 0.05 15.33 7.64
C GLN A 101 -0.03 13.84 7.97
N VAL A 102 -0.93 13.48 8.88
CA VAL A 102 -1.24 12.08 9.23
C VAL A 102 -2.72 11.84 8.98
N TYR A 103 -3.01 10.77 8.25
CA TYR A 103 -4.36 10.28 7.98
C TYR A 103 -4.54 8.96 8.71
N VAL A 104 -5.72 8.75 9.30
CA VAL A 104 -6.07 7.53 10.03
C VAL A 104 -7.34 6.95 9.42
N TRP A 105 -7.26 5.70 8.98
CA TRP A 105 -8.40 4.93 8.51
C TRP A 105 -8.82 3.97 9.61
N THR A 106 -10.10 3.96 9.92
CA THR A 106 -10.71 3.07 10.90
C THR A 106 -11.71 2.14 10.23
N PRO A 107 -11.89 0.92 10.75
CA PRO A 107 -12.99 0.07 10.33
C PRO A 107 -14.31 0.76 10.70
N LYS A 108 -15.32 0.63 9.83
CA LYS A 108 -16.69 1.05 10.14
C LYS A 108 -17.42 -0.05 10.89
#